data_AF-A0A9W6XCP6-F1
#
_entry.id   AF-A0A9W6XCP6-F1
#
_cell.length_a   1.000
_cell.length_b   1.000
_cell.length_c   1.000
_cell.angle_alpha   90.00
_cell.angle_beta   90.00
_cell.angle_gamma   90.00
#
_symmetry.space_group_name_H-M   'P 1'
#
loop_
_entity.id
_entity.type
_entity.pdbx_description
1 polymer ?
#
loop_
_entity_poly.entity_id
_entity_poly.type
_entity_poly.pdbx_seq_one_letter_code
_entity_poly.pdbx_strand_id
1 'polypeptide(L)'
;MFVLKRKVVFAGDPTAKSYGDEKLAMMLQAGTKIEDTEKLAKNLQTAQFKQWMVEKKTPDDIYETVLKLKSTSDENADIWRAYYRAYDNGFPGRLFSFNQ
;
A
#
# COMPACT_ATOMS: atom_id res chain seq x y z
N MET A 1 -39.33 -22.61 -9.08
CA MET A 1 -39.06 -21.19 -8.77
C MET A 1 -39.17 -21.03 -7.26
N PHE A 2 -38.20 -20.61 -6.44
CA PHE A 2 -36.89 -19.96 -6.60
C PHE A 2 -35.96 -20.47 -5.49
N VAL A 3 -34.67 -20.60 -5.81
CA VAL A 3 -33.60 -21.11 -4.96
C VAL A 3 -33.16 -20.03 -3.95
N LEU A 4 -33.13 -20.35 -2.65
CA LEU A 4 -32.43 -19.54 -1.64
C LEU A 4 -30.93 -19.56 -1.93
N LYS A 5 -30.42 -18.49 -2.55
CA LYS A 5 -28.98 -18.27 -2.69
C LYS A 5 -28.40 -18.00 -1.29
N ARG A 6 -27.69 -18.99 -0.73
CA ARG A 6 -26.78 -18.81 0.40
C ARG A 6 -25.87 -17.61 0.11
N LYS A 7 -26.01 -16.52 0.86
CA LYS A 7 -24.95 -15.51 0.96
C LYS A 7 -23.79 -16.19 1.67
N VAL A 8 -22.81 -16.64 0.92
CA VAL A 8 -21.50 -16.95 1.50
C VAL A 8 -20.86 -15.60 1.81
N VAL A 9 -21.00 -15.17 3.06
CA VAL A 9 -20.28 -14.02 3.60
C VAL A 9 -18.84 -14.49 3.83
N PHE A 10 -17.98 -14.33 2.84
CA PHE A 10 -16.54 -14.29 3.06
C PHE A 10 -16.17 -12.86 3.46
N ALA A 11 -16.54 -12.47 4.67
CA ALA A 11 -15.89 -11.35 5.34
C ALA A 11 -14.55 -11.90 5.86
N GLY A 12 -13.52 -11.87 5.02
CA GLY A 12 -12.16 -11.88 5.54
C GLY A 12 -12.01 -10.60 6.36
N ASP A 13 -11.73 -10.73 7.66
CA ASP A 13 -11.61 -9.61 8.58
C ASP A 13 -10.80 -8.46 7.98
N PRO A 14 -11.33 -7.21 7.97
CA PRO A 14 -10.64 -6.05 7.41
C PRO A 14 -9.32 -5.72 8.13
N THR A 15 -9.08 -6.31 9.30
CA THR A 15 -7.83 -6.17 10.06
C THR A 15 -6.74 -7.09 9.55
N ALA A 16 -7.04 -8.32 9.11
CA ALA A 16 -6.01 -9.28 8.69
C ALA A 16 -5.26 -8.84 7.42
N LYS A 17 -5.93 -8.10 6.53
CA LYS A 17 -5.33 -7.59 5.29
C LYS A 17 -4.29 -6.51 5.56
N SER A 18 -4.61 -5.52 6.41
CA SER A 18 -3.70 -4.40 6.68
C SER A 18 -2.44 -4.81 7.45
N TYR A 19 -2.56 -5.72 8.43
CA TYR A 19 -1.38 -6.26 9.13
C TYR A 19 -0.48 -7.10 8.21
N GLY A 20 -1.05 -7.76 7.19
CA GLY A 20 -0.29 -8.49 6.17
C GLY A 20 0.42 -7.54 5.19
N ASP A 21 -0.26 -6.48 4.78
CA ASP A 21 0.23 -5.51 3.80
C ASP A 21 1.43 -4.70 4.33
N GLU A 22 1.41 -4.34 5.62
CA GLU A 22 2.53 -3.68 6.31
C GLU A 22 3.81 -4.51 6.21
N LYS A 23 3.75 -5.76 6.68
CA LYS A 23 4.89 -6.66 6.74
C LYS A 23 5.39 -7.01 5.34
N LEU A 24 4.48 -7.21 4.39
CA LEU A 24 4.84 -7.46 2.98
C LEU A 24 5.57 -6.25 2.39
N ALA A 25 5.08 -5.03 2.60
CA ALA A 25 5.74 -3.82 2.13
C ALA A 25 7.15 -3.68 2.70
N MET A 26 7.33 -3.93 4.00
CA MET A 26 8.63 -3.90 4.67
C MET A 26 9.60 -4.96 4.13
N MET A 27 9.13 -6.19 3.91
CA MET A 27 9.95 -7.24 3.31
C MET A 27 10.41 -6.89 1.90
N LEU A 28 9.51 -6.36 1.06
CA LEU A 28 9.85 -5.93 -0.29
C LEU A 28 10.88 -4.80 -0.25
N GLN A 29 10.70 -3.81 0.63
CA GLN A 29 11.67 -2.74 0.81
C GLN A 29 13.04 -3.25 1.23
N ALA A 30 13.11 -4.19 2.18
CA ALA A 30 14.37 -4.81 2.58
C ALA A 30 15.03 -5.55 1.41
N GLY A 31 14.24 -6.25 0.59
CA GLY A 31 14.71 -6.92 -0.63
C GLY A 31 15.27 -5.95 -1.67
N THR A 32 14.81 -4.70 -1.72
CA THR A 32 15.41 -3.68 -2.61
C THR A 32 16.83 -3.29 -2.23
N LYS A 33 17.27 -3.58 -1.00
CA LYS A 33 18.61 -3.25 -0.49
C LYS A 33 19.61 -4.39 -0.68
N ILE A 34 19.18 -5.54 -1.22
CA ILE A 34 20.01 -6.72 -1.45
C ILE A 34 20.23 -6.86 -2.96
N GLU A 35 21.47 -6.73 -3.45
CA GLU A 35 21.80 -6.72 -4.88
C GLU A 35 21.15 -7.87 -5.68
N ASP A 36 21.22 -9.10 -5.15
CA ASP A 36 20.68 -10.30 -5.81
C ASP A 36 19.15 -10.29 -5.98
N THR A 37 18.44 -9.59 -5.09
CA THR A 37 16.97 -9.56 -5.05
C THR A 37 16.37 -8.21 -5.39
N GLU A 38 17.22 -7.19 -5.59
CA GLU A 38 16.85 -5.80 -5.78
C GLU A 38 15.85 -5.63 -6.93
N LYS A 39 16.17 -6.21 -8.10
CA LYS A 39 15.34 -6.07 -9.30
C LYS A 39 13.96 -6.70 -9.10
N LEU A 40 13.90 -7.88 -8.48
CA LEU A 40 12.64 -8.56 -8.21
C LEU A 40 11.82 -7.79 -7.18
N ALA A 41 12.45 -7.36 -6.10
CA ALA A 41 11.83 -6.59 -5.03
C ALA A 41 11.24 -5.27 -5.53
N LYS A 42 11.98 -4.51 -6.36
CA LYS A 42 11.49 -3.27 -6.98
C LYS A 42 10.27 -3.50 -7.87
N ASN A 43 10.27 -4.57 -8.66
CA ASN A 43 9.14 -4.92 -9.52
C ASN A 43 7.88 -5.23 -8.69
N LEU A 44 8.05 -6.03 -7.62
CA LEU A 44 6.96 -6.37 -6.71
C LEU A 44 6.45 -5.14 -5.94
N GLN A 45 7.34 -4.26 -5.50
CA GLN A 45 6.96 -3.03 -4.80
C GLN A 45 6.23 -2.06 -5.72
N THR A 46 6.62 -1.98 -6.99
CA THR A 46 5.87 -1.23 -8.00
C THR A 46 4.45 -1.79 -8.18
N ALA A 47 4.29 -3.11 -8.20
CA ALA A 47 2.98 -3.74 -8.27
C ALA A 47 2.14 -3.46 -7.02
N GLN A 48 2.75 -3.50 -5.82
CA GLN A 48 2.11 -3.13 -4.57
C GLN A 48 1.60 -1.68 -4.60
N PHE A 49 2.40 -0.73 -5.10
CA PHE A 49 1.98 0.67 -5.21
C PHE A 49 0.79 0.84 -6.17
N LYS A 50 0.82 0.17 -7.31
CA LYS A 50 -0.32 0.17 -8.25
C LYS A 50 -1.58 -0.38 -7.60
N GLN A 51 -1.46 -1.46 -6.82
CA GLN A 51 -2.58 -2.04 -6.09
C GLN A 51 -3.17 -1.04 -5.09
N TRP A 52 -2.34 -0.36 -4.30
CA TRP A 52 -2.80 0.66 -3.36
C TRP A 52 -3.52 1.82 -4.05
N MET A 53 -3.07 2.23 -5.24
CA MET A 53 -3.75 3.25 -6.04
C MET A 53 -5.10 2.76 -6.58
N VAL A 54 -5.19 1.50 -7.02
CA VAL A 54 -6.46 0.87 -7.45
C VAL A 54 -7.45 0.80 -6.28
N GLU A 55 -6.95 0.53 -5.08
CA GLU A 55 -7.71 0.57 -3.83
C GLU A 55 -8.01 1.99 -3.33
N LYS A 56 -7.60 3.03 -4.07
CA LYS A 56 -7.77 4.45 -3.75
C LYS A 56 -7.15 4.88 -2.43
N LYS A 57 -6.10 4.19 -1.98
CA LYS A 57 -5.36 4.56 -0.77
C LYS A 57 -4.49 5.78 -1.07
N THR A 58 -4.73 6.88 -0.38
CA THR A 58 -3.88 8.08 -0.44
C THR A 58 -2.57 7.85 0.30
N PRO A 59 -1.54 8.69 0.10
CA PRO A 59 -0.33 8.61 0.91
C PRO A 59 -0.64 8.73 2.42
N ASP A 60 -1.62 9.55 2.82
CA ASP A 60 -2.05 9.66 4.22
C ASP A 60 -2.67 8.34 4.72
N ASP A 61 -3.53 7.69 3.92
CA ASP A 61 -4.07 6.38 4.26
C ASP A 61 -2.97 5.32 4.42
N ILE A 62 -1.97 5.34 3.53
CA ILE A 62 -0.82 4.41 3.63
C ILE A 62 0.01 4.69 4.88
N TYR A 63 0.20 5.96 5.23
CA TYR A 63 0.92 6.37 6.43
C TYR A 63 0.24 5.85 7.70
N GLU A 64 -1.07 6.10 7.83
CA GLU A 64 -1.80 5.84 9.07
C GLU A 64 -2.32 4.41 9.18
N THR A 65 -2.84 3.84 8.09
CA THR A 65 -3.64 2.61 8.14
C THR A 65 -2.88 1.36 7.71
N VAL A 66 -1.90 1.51 6.81
CA VAL A 66 -1.12 0.39 6.27
C VAL A 66 0.23 0.29 6.97
N LEU A 67 1.05 1.33 6.90
CA LEU A 67 2.40 1.31 7.46
C LEU A 67 2.43 1.72 8.94
N LYS A 68 1.37 2.36 9.45
CA LYS A 68 1.22 2.78 10.85
C LYS A 68 2.46 3.52 11.36
N LEU A 69 3.01 4.40 10.52
CA LEU A 69 4.25 5.10 10.80
C LEU A 69 4.04 6.11 11.92
N LYS A 70 5.03 6.21 12.81
CA LYS A 70 5.04 7.22 13.87
C LYS A 70 5.64 8.55 13.39
N SER A 71 6.53 8.50 12.40
CA SER A 71 7.20 9.67 11.83
C SER A 71 7.61 9.43 10.38
N THR A 72 7.59 10.49 9.56
CA THR A 72 8.10 10.48 8.18
C THR A 72 9.62 10.43 8.09
N SER A 73 10.32 10.57 9.22
CA SER A 73 11.80 10.46 9.31
C SER A 73 12.28 9.07 9.73
N ASP A 74 11.37 8.12 9.93
CA ASP A 74 11.69 6.73 10.28
C ASP A 74 12.36 5.99 9.10
N GLU A 75 13.20 4.99 9.38
CA GLU A 75 13.81 4.14 8.34
C GLU A 75 12.75 3.39 7.51
N ASN A 76 11.60 3.10 8.11
CA ASN A 76 10.47 2.46 7.44
C ASN A 76 9.64 3.45 6.60
N ALA A 77 9.88 4.76 6.74
CA ALA A 77 9.22 5.79 5.94
C ALA A 77 9.75 5.87 4.51
N ASP A 78 10.82 5.15 4.16
CA ASP A 78 11.30 5.02 2.78
C ASP A 78 10.20 4.55 1.82
N ILE A 79 9.42 3.56 2.26
CA ILE A 79 8.32 2.97 1.49
C ILE A 79 7.24 4.01 1.23
N TRP A 80 6.87 4.74 2.28
CA TRP A 80 5.88 5.80 2.20
C TRP A 80 6.33 6.92 1.27
N ARG A 81 7.60 7.36 1.36
CA ARG A 81 8.16 8.39 0.46
C ARG A 81 8.21 7.93 -0.99
N ALA A 82 8.55 6.67 -1.22
CA ALA A 82 8.51 6.08 -2.56
C ALA A 82 7.08 6.03 -3.11
N TYR A 83 6.11 5.64 -2.27
CA TYR A 83 4.70 5.64 -2.64
C TYR A 83 4.18 7.06 -2.92
N TYR A 84 4.52 8.04 -2.07
CA TYR A 84 4.14 9.45 -2.23
C TYR A 84 4.58 9.98 -3.60
N ARG A 85 5.83 9.72 -4.01
CA ARG A 85 6.36 10.13 -5.32
C ARG A 85 5.65 9.43 -6.47
N ALA A 86 5.38 8.13 -6.34
CA ALA A 86 4.64 7.38 -7.35
C ALA A 86 3.20 7.89 -7.49
N TYR A 87 2.56 8.24 -6.37
CA TYR A 87 1.21 8.77 -6.33
C TYR A 87 1.14 10.17 -6.94
N ASP A 88 2.07 11.06 -6.60
CA ASP A 88 2.17 12.40 -7.22
C ASP A 88 2.36 12.31 -8.74
N ASN A 89 3.23 11.40 -9.19
CA ASN A 89 3.47 11.19 -10.62
C ASN A 89 2.22 10.65 -11.35
N GLY A 90 1.47 9.74 -10.73
CA GLY A 90 0.24 9.17 -11.30
C GLY A 90 -0.98 10.09 -11.20
N PHE A 91 -1.00 11.01 -10.23
CA PHE A 91 -2.11 11.92 -9.96
C PHE A 91 -1.59 13.34 -9.65
N PRO A 92 -0.96 14.02 -10.62
CA PRO A 92 -0.36 15.33 -10.38
C PRO A 92 -1.43 16.32 -9.90
N GLY A 93 -1.12 17.05 -8.83
CA GLY A 93 -2.02 18.04 -8.22
C GLY A 93 -3.10 17.47 -7.31
N ARG A 94 -3.26 16.13 -7.20
CA ARG A 94 -4.23 15.50 -6.29
C ARG A 94 -3.84 15.60 -4.80
N LEU A 95 -2.54 15.70 -4.53
CA LEU A 95 -2.02 15.78 -3.16
C LEU A 95 -2.37 17.09 -2.43
N PHE A 96 -2.65 18.16 -3.18
CA PHE A 96 -3.01 19.48 -2.64
C PHE A 96 -4.48 19.85 -2.83
N SER A 97 -5.27 19.04 -3.56
CA SER A 97 -6.65 19.41 -3.95
C SER A 97 -7.76 18.89 -3.03
N PHE A 98 -7.42 18.23 -1.91
CA PHE A 98 -8.39 17.96 -0.83
C PHE A 98 -8.39 19.10 0.20
N ASN A 99 -8.76 20.29 -0.25
CA ASN A 99 -9.31 21.38 0.57
C ASN A 99 -9.76 22.53 -0.36
N GLN A 100 -10.97 22.38 -0.93
CA GLN A 100 -11.83 23.50 -1.31
C GLN A 100 -13.29 23.15 -0.99
#